data_AF-A0A1D1YK65-F1
#
_entry.id   AF-A0A1D1YK65-F1
#
_cell.length_a   1.000
_cell.length_b   1.000
_cell.length_c   1.000
_cell.angle_alpha   90.00
_cell.angle_beta   90.00
_cell.angle_gamma   90.00
#
_symmetry.space_group_name_H-M   'P 1'
#
loop_
_entity.id
_entity.type
_entity.pdbx_description
1 polymer ?
#
loop_
_entity_poly.entity_id
_entity_poly.type
_entity_poly.pdbx_seq_one_letter_code
_entity_poly.pdbx_strand_id
1 'polypeptide(L)'
;MGWNWDVIPDNSRVYQMSPVPEFKGLKDDLIIWPPVVIVHNVSIGDKSITSEPTKAVTNEFLKGTLKEMRFEAGKVRVCRGKPSNQNITLVKFMPTFSGLQEADRLHKHYRDKKCGRKELEEVTSKESSGKDAEPQVEAEQLFYGYMGTMEDLDKLDPETKRRCVLKSKKEIESIADAPVRVE
;
A
#
# COMPACT_ATOMS: atom_id res chain seq x y z
N MET A 1 -16.55 19.02 -2.10
CA MET A 1 -16.76 17.92 -3.06
C MET A 1 -15.99 16.70 -2.58
N GLY A 2 -16.58 15.91 -1.67
CA GLY A 2 -15.96 14.71 -1.09
C GLY A 2 -16.48 13.47 -1.79
N TRP A 3 -15.58 12.66 -2.34
CA TRP A 3 -15.94 11.37 -2.94
C TRP A 3 -16.50 10.43 -1.86
N ASN A 4 -17.66 9.82 -2.13
CA ASN A 4 -18.25 8.80 -1.26
C ASN A 4 -17.69 7.42 -1.66
N TRP A 5 -17.11 6.71 -0.69
CA TRP A 5 -16.60 5.35 -0.83
C TRP A 5 -17.66 4.33 -1.28
N ASP A 6 -18.95 4.66 -1.16
CA ASP A 6 -20.07 3.80 -1.55
C ASP A 6 -20.35 3.82 -3.06
N VAL A 7 -19.88 4.84 -3.78
CA VAL A 7 -20.16 5.00 -5.21
C VAL A 7 -19.08 4.30 -6.05
N ILE A 8 -19.51 3.45 -6.98
CA ILE A 8 -18.61 2.77 -7.93
C ILE A 8 -18.07 3.83 -8.89
N PRO A 9 -16.74 3.92 -9.11
CA PRO A 9 -16.20 4.88 -10.06
C PRO A 9 -16.61 4.50 -11.48
N ASP A 10 -17.03 5.49 -12.25
CA ASP A 10 -17.33 5.37 -13.67
C ASP A 10 -16.06 4.95 -14.43
N ASN A 11 -16.14 3.79 -15.07
CA ASN A 11 -15.03 3.02 -15.62
C ASN A 11 -14.58 3.51 -17.01
N SER A 12 -14.92 4.75 -17.39
CA SER A 12 -14.67 5.29 -18.74
C SER A 12 -13.20 5.59 -19.09
N ARG A 13 -12.25 5.42 -18.15
CA ARG A 13 -10.80 5.60 -18.40
C ARG A 13 -9.99 4.34 -18.07
N VAL A 14 -10.38 3.21 -18.67
CA VAL A 14 -9.53 2.02 -18.68
C VAL A 14 -8.31 2.32 -19.55
N TYR A 15 -7.13 2.47 -18.95
CA TYR A 15 -5.87 2.33 -19.68
C TYR A 15 -5.83 0.90 -20.21
N GLN A 16 -6.18 0.72 -21.50
CA GLN A 16 -5.92 -0.51 -22.22
C GLN A 16 -4.40 -0.68 -22.32
N MET A 17 -3.86 -1.65 -21.59
CA MET A 17 -2.44 -2.00 -21.61
C MET A 17 -2.09 -2.62 -22.97
N SER A 18 -1.22 -1.95 -23.73
CA SER A 18 -0.47 -2.54 -24.83
C SER A 18 0.99 -2.77 -24.38
N PRO A 19 1.66 -3.88 -24.76
CA PRO A 19 2.98 -4.20 -24.26
C PRO A 19 4.05 -3.46 -25.09
N VAL A 20 4.59 -2.36 -24.57
CA VAL A 20 5.78 -1.69 -25.14
C VAL A 20 6.88 -1.60 -24.09
N PRO A 21 8.14 -1.95 -24.42
CA PRO A 21 9.27 -2.00 -23.47
C PRO A 21 9.67 -0.63 -22.84
N GLU A 22 9.14 0.48 -23.34
CA GLU A 22 9.27 1.83 -22.75
C GLU A 22 8.56 1.95 -21.39
N PHE A 23 7.66 1.01 -21.05
CA PHE A 23 6.87 1.02 -19.82
C PHE A 23 7.64 0.65 -18.55
N LYS A 24 8.91 0.26 -18.55
CA LYS A 24 9.61 -0.09 -17.29
C LYS A 24 9.67 1.11 -16.32
N GLY A 25 9.94 2.31 -16.84
CA GLY A 25 9.86 3.55 -16.07
C GLY A 25 8.43 4.05 -15.80
N LEU A 26 7.44 3.48 -16.50
CA LEU A 26 6.01 3.77 -16.34
C LEU A 26 5.34 2.82 -15.33
N LYS A 27 5.87 1.60 -15.15
CA LYS A 27 5.33 0.59 -14.22
C LYS A 27 5.45 1.02 -12.77
N ASP A 28 6.58 1.62 -12.40
CA ASP A 28 6.80 2.20 -11.07
C ASP A 28 6.00 3.50 -10.87
N ASP A 29 5.58 4.14 -11.97
CA ASP A 29 4.77 5.36 -11.96
C ASP A 29 3.26 5.07 -11.87
N LEU A 30 2.83 3.87 -12.30
CA LEU A 30 1.43 3.45 -12.24
C LEU A 30 1.07 2.94 -10.84
N ILE A 31 0.32 3.77 -10.12
CA ILE A 31 -0.17 3.48 -8.77
C ILE A 31 -1.64 3.04 -8.79
N ILE A 32 -2.01 2.28 -7.77
CA ILE A 32 -3.41 1.99 -7.46
C ILE A 32 -4.09 3.27 -6.93
N TRP A 33 -5.22 3.64 -7.54
CA TRP A 33 -6.03 4.79 -7.15
C TRP A 33 -7.45 4.35 -6.75
N PRO A 34 -8.03 4.80 -5.61
CA PRO A 34 -7.49 5.72 -4.61
C PRO A 34 -6.15 5.25 -4.00
N PRO A 35 -5.27 6.18 -3.56
CA PRO A 35 -3.93 5.82 -3.11
C PRO A 35 -3.96 4.80 -1.98
N VAL A 36 -3.15 3.76 -2.12
CA VAL A 36 -3.06 2.64 -1.18
C VAL A 36 -1.60 2.37 -0.85
N VAL A 37 -1.31 2.22 0.43
CA VAL A 37 -0.05 1.65 0.91
C VAL A 37 -0.33 0.25 1.43
N ILE A 38 0.45 -0.71 0.93
CA ILE A 38 0.37 -2.11 1.29
C ILE A 38 1.38 -2.37 2.38
N VAL A 39 0.93 -2.94 3.49
CA VAL A 39 1.74 -3.27 4.65
C VAL A 39 1.72 -4.78 4.84
N HIS A 40 2.89 -5.40 4.80
CA HIS A 40 3.12 -6.80 5.08
C HIS A 40 3.60 -6.96 6.52
N ASN A 41 2.95 -7.85 7.26
CA ASN A 41 3.41 -8.32 8.56
C ASN A 41 4.16 -9.64 8.38
N VAL A 42 5.47 -9.63 8.60
CA VAL A 42 6.31 -10.84 8.49
C VAL A 42 6.18 -11.74 9.73
N SER A 43 5.66 -11.24 10.86
CA SER A 43 5.51 -12.05 12.10
C SER A 43 4.44 -13.14 12.01
N ILE A 44 3.50 -13.04 11.07
CA ILE A 44 2.38 -13.98 10.91
C ILE A 44 2.76 -15.16 9.98
N GLY A 45 3.96 -15.17 9.40
CA GLY A 45 4.46 -16.28 8.56
C GLY A 45 4.76 -17.55 9.34
N ASP A 46 4.99 -17.43 10.64
CA ASP A 46 5.36 -18.54 11.51
C ASP A 46 4.11 -19.31 11.95
N LYS A 47 3.86 -20.47 11.33
CA LYS A 47 2.68 -21.32 11.59
C LYS A 47 2.62 -21.89 13.03
N SER A 48 3.58 -21.56 13.89
CA SER A 48 3.70 -22.10 15.24
C SER A 48 3.00 -21.26 16.33
N ILE A 49 2.73 -19.97 16.10
CA ILE A 49 2.14 -19.13 17.16
C ILE A 49 0.61 -19.15 17.08
N THR A 50 0.12 -20.18 17.73
CA THR A 50 -1.26 -20.46 18.10
C THR A 50 -1.98 -19.23 18.67
N SER A 51 -3.29 -19.20 18.41
CA SER A 51 -4.35 -18.39 19.01
C SER A 51 -4.70 -17.07 18.32
N GLU A 52 -5.99 -16.79 18.34
CA GLU A 52 -6.68 -15.77 17.56
C GLU A 52 -6.57 -14.30 18.04
N PRO A 53 -5.78 -13.86 19.06
CA PRO A 53 -5.69 -12.44 19.39
C PRO A 53 -4.67 -11.63 18.55
N THR A 54 -3.74 -12.26 17.82
CA THR A 54 -2.64 -11.55 17.11
C THR A 54 -3.13 -10.61 15.99
N LYS A 55 -4.33 -10.85 15.45
CA LYS A 55 -4.89 -10.16 14.28
C LYS A 55 -5.45 -8.77 14.60
N ALA A 56 -6.20 -8.66 15.70
CA ALA A 56 -6.72 -7.37 16.17
C ALA A 56 -5.55 -6.47 16.59
N VAL A 57 -4.59 -7.05 17.31
CA VAL A 57 -3.36 -6.38 17.76
C VAL A 57 -2.59 -5.79 16.58
N THR A 58 -2.49 -6.48 15.45
CA THR A 58 -1.78 -5.98 14.25
C THR A 58 -2.45 -4.73 13.64
N ASN A 59 -3.78 -4.74 13.48
CA ASN A 59 -4.50 -3.60 12.92
C ASN A 59 -4.58 -2.42 13.91
N GLU A 60 -4.71 -2.70 15.21
CA GLU A 60 -4.71 -1.69 16.26
C GLU A 60 -3.34 -1.06 16.41
N PHE A 61 -2.27 -1.86 16.37
CA PHE A 61 -0.90 -1.37 16.36
C PHE A 61 -0.67 -0.44 15.16
N LEU A 62 -1.00 -0.88 13.93
CA LEU A 62 -0.84 -0.05 12.74
C LEU A 62 -1.66 1.24 12.82
N LYS A 63 -2.90 1.20 13.33
CA LYS A 63 -3.71 2.40 13.59
C LYS A 63 -3.05 3.32 14.62
N GLY A 64 -2.45 2.78 15.67
CA GLY A 64 -1.70 3.51 16.69
C GLY A 64 -0.47 4.20 16.10
N THR A 65 0.33 3.47 15.33
CA THR A 65 1.49 3.99 14.61
C THR A 65 1.10 5.10 13.64
N LEU A 66 0.02 4.94 12.87
CA LEU A 66 -0.49 5.98 11.98
C LEU A 66 -0.94 7.22 12.75
N LYS A 67 -1.58 7.04 13.91
CA LYS A 67 -2.00 8.16 14.77
C LYS A 67 -0.79 8.92 15.33
N GLU A 68 0.27 8.22 15.75
CA GLU A 68 1.52 8.80 16.22
C GLU A 68 2.22 9.61 15.12
N MET A 69 2.21 9.08 13.89
CA MET A 69 2.69 9.79 12.69
C MET A 69 1.77 10.92 12.22
N ARG A 70 0.74 11.27 13.01
CA ARG A 70 -0.23 12.34 12.75
C ARG A 70 -1.02 12.19 11.46
N PHE A 71 -1.28 10.95 11.03
CA PHE A 71 -2.28 10.72 9.99
C PHE A 71 -3.68 11.02 10.56
N GLU A 72 -4.44 11.86 9.88
CA GLU A 72 -5.75 12.30 10.36
C GLU A 72 -6.78 11.15 10.35
N ALA A 73 -7.45 10.96 11.49
CA ALA A 73 -8.56 10.01 11.61
C ALA A 73 -9.69 10.38 10.64
N GLY A 74 -10.13 9.42 9.82
CA GLY A 74 -11.16 9.63 8.79
C GLY A 74 -10.62 9.93 7.38
N LYS A 75 -9.37 10.38 7.25
CA LYS A 75 -8.69 10.49 5.94
C LYS A 75 -7.96 9.21 5.53
N VAL A 76 -7.73 8.32 6.49
CA VAL A 76 -7.04 7.05 6.30
C VAL A 76 -7.90 5.89 6.83
N ARG A 77 -8.04 4.83 6.03
CA ARG A 77 -8.78 3.62 6.38
C ARG A 77 -7.86 2.41 6.31
N VAL A 78 -7.70 1.72 7.44
CA VAL A 78 -6.94 0.47 7.55
C VAL A 78 -7.90 -0.71 7.41
N CYS A 79 -7.56 -1.67 6.56
CA CYS A 79 -8.38 -2.84 6.28
C CYS A 79 -7.51 -4.00 5.78
N ARG A 80 -8.06 -5.22 5.76
CA ARG A 80 -7.33 -6.40 5.30
C ARG A 80 -7.17 -6.40 3.79
N GLY A 81 -6.06 -6.96 3.31
CA GLY A 81 -5.90 -7.33 1.90
C GLY A 81 -6.71 -8.58 1.52
N LYS A 82 -6.21 -9.32 0.54
CA LYS A 82 -6.83 -10.55 0.04
C LYS A 82 -7.14 -11.53 1.20
N PRO A 83 -8.35 -12.13 1.26
CA PRO A 83 -8.74 -13.03 2.35
C PRO A 83 -7.79 -14.22 2.60
N SER A 84 -7.13 -14.72 1.55
CA SER A 84 -6.17 -15.83 1.65
C SER A 84 -4.84 -15.43 2.32
N ASN A 85 -4.51 -14.14 2.35
CA ASN A 85 -3.23 -13.64 2.82
C ASN A 85 -3.43 -12.83 4.09
N GLN A 86 -3.33 -13.53 5.22
CA GLN A 86 -3.65 -12.96 6.52
C GLN A 86 -2.67 -11.87 6.98
N ASN A 87 -1.50 -11.83 6.34
CA ASN A 87 -0.35 -10.99 6.68
C ASN A 87 -0.38 -9.62 5.98
N ILE A 88 -1.33 -9.39 5.08
CA ILE A 88 -1.40 -8.17 4.27
C ILE A 88 -2.50 -7.27 4.82
N THR A 89 -2.11 -6.04 5.13
CA THR A 89 -2.98 -4.94 5.53
C THR A 89 -2.86 -3.81 4.52
N LEU A 90 -4.00 -3.23 4.13
CA LEU A 90 -4.10 -2.11 3.22
C LEU A 90 -4.42 -0.84 4.00
N VAL A 91 -3.59 0.18 3.81
CA VAL A 91 -3.82 1.53 4.30
C VAL A 91 -4.32 2.38 3.13
N LYS A 92 -5.61 2.66 3.12
CA LYS A 92 -6.31 3.40 2.05
C LYS A 92 -6.37 4.87 2.41
N PHE A 93 -5.99 5.73 1.48
CA PHE A 93 -6.06 7.18 1.60
C PHE A 93 -7.20 7.73 0.76
N MET A 94 -7.70 8.90 1.12
CA MET A 94 -8.70 9.59 0.31
C MET A 94 -8.20 9.80 -1.14
N PRO A 95 -9.08 9.70 -2.15
CA PRO A 95 -8.74 9.96 -3.55
C PRO A 95 -8.58 11.46 -3.84
N THR A 96 -7.69 12.13 -3.11
CA THR A 96 -7.36 13.55 -3.24
C THR A 96 -5.85 13.72 -3.36
N PHE A 97 -5.40 14.89 -3.81
CA PHE A 97 -3.96 15.18 -3.87
C PHE A 97 -3.31 15.10 -2.49
N SER A 98 -3.97 15.65 -1.46
CA SER A 98 -3.52 15.49 -0.07
C SER A 98 -3.48 14.02 0.36
N GLY A 99 -4.46 13.19 -0.04
CA GLY A 99 -4.42 11.75 0.24
C GLY A 99 -3.23 11.04 -0.44
N LEU A 100 -2.88 11.43 -1.66
CA LEU A 100 -1.69 10.94 -2.35
C LEU A 100 -0.40 11.38 -1.62
N GLN A 101 -0.29 12.63 -1.20
CA GLN A 101 0.86 13.13 -0.44
C GLN A 101 1.04 12.39 0.89
N GLU A 102 -0.05 12.12 1.60
CA GLU A 102 -0.03 11.33 2.84
C GLU A 102 0.38 9.87 2.58
N ALA A 103 -0.13 9.25 1.53
CA ALA A 103 0.30 7.91 1.11
C ALA A 103 1.80 7.87 0.79
N ASP A 104 2.30 8.90 0.12
CA ASP A 104 3.71 9.07 -0.19
C ASP A 104 4.57 9.27 1.06
N ARG A 105 4.08 10.04 2.04
CA ARG A 105 4.76 10.22 3.33
C ARG A 105 4.92 8.87 4.04
N LEU A 106 3.87 8.05 4.06
CA LEU A 106 3.93 6.72 4.66
C LEU A 106 4.87 5.78 3.89
N HIS A 107 4.81 5.78 2.56
CA HIS A 107 5.71 4.99 1.72
C HIS A 107 7.19 5.36 1.96
N LYS A 108 7.51 6.66 2.01
CA LYS A 108 8.85 7.15 2.32
C LYS A 108 9.29 6.75 3.73
N HIS A 109 8.39 6.82 4.71
CA HIS A 109 8.69 6.40 6.08
C HIS A 109 9.20 4.94 6.16
N TYR A 110 8.52 4.01 5.48
CA TYR A 110 8.96 2.62 5.44
C TYR A 110 10.27 2.43 4.67
N ARG A 111 10.44 3.15 3.56
CA ARG A 111 11.68 3.12 2.78
C ARG A 111 12.87 3.62 3.59
N ASP A 112 12.72 4.73 4.31
CA ASP A 112 13.79 5.34 5.11
C ASP A 112 14.18 4.46 6.31
N LYS A 113 13.22 3.68 6.84
CA LYS A 113 13.45 2.62 7.84
C LYS A 113 14.00 1.32 7.27
N LYS A 114 14.30 1.23 5.96
CA LYS A 114 14.70 -0.02 5.27
C LYS A 114 13.70 -1.15 5.46
N CYS A 115 12.42 -0.79 5.49
CA CYS A 115 11.29 -1.72 5.60
C CYS A 115 10.38 -1.55 4.38
N GLY A 116 10.95 -1.33 3.20
CA GLY A 116 10.22 -1.15 1.95
C GLY A 116 9.98 -2.46 1.21
N ARG A 117 9.48 -2.36 -0.03
CA ARG A 117 9.25 -3.52 -0.91
C ARG A 117 10.53 -4.34 -1.13
N LYS A 118 11.65 -3.66 -1.40
CA LYS A 118 12.93 -4.30 -1.70
C LYS A 118 13.40 -5.16 -0.53
N GLU A 119 13.33 -4.64 0.68
CA GLU A 119 13.77 -5.36 1.87
C GLU A 119 12.84 -6.52 2.20
N LEU A 120 11.54 -6.38 1.94
CA LEU A 120 10.58 -7.49 2.05
C LEU A 120 10.91 -8.63 1.06
N GLU A 121 11.22 -8.31 -0.19
CA GLU A 121 11.61 -9.30 -1.21
C GLU A 121 12.91 -10.03 -0.83
N GLU A 122 13.88 -9.31 -0.24
CA GLU A 122 15.12 -9.90 0.26
C GLU A 122 14.88 -10.86 1.44
N VAL A 123 14.03 -10.49 2.39
CA VAL A 123 13.69 -11.34 3.55
C VAL A 123 12.93 -12.59 3.10
N THR A 124 11.89 -12.43 2.29
CA THR A 124 11.08 -13.55 1.80
C THR A 124 11.85 -14.51 0.89
N SER A 125 12.81 -14.00 0.10
CA SER A 125 13.69 -14.85 -0.73
C SER A 125 14.65 -15.69 0.12
N LYS A 126 15.19 -15.14 1.21
CA LYS A 126 16.09 -15.87 2.12
C LYS A 126 15.38 -17.01 2.83
N GLU A 127 14.14 -16.79 3.29
CA GLU A 127 13.31 -17.83 3.93
C GLU A 127 13.10 -19.05 3.02
N SER A 128 12.92 -18.83 1.72
CA SER A 128 12.72 -19.94 0.76
C SER A 128 13.99 -20.77 0.49
N SER A 129 15.17 -20.29 0.89
CA SER A 129 16.47 -20.92 0.58
C SER A 129 17.00 -21.91 1.64
N GLY A 130 16.21 -22.20 2.68
CA GLY A 130 16.48 -23.31 3.61
C GLY A 130 17.78 -23.19 4.41
N LYS A 131 18.36 -21.99 4.52
CA LYS A 131 19.49 -21.74 5.42
C LYS A 131 18.95 -21.24 6.74
N ASP A 132 19.16 -22.02 7.80
CA ASP A 132 18.90 -21.72 9.21
C ASP A 132 19.67 -20.48 9.67
N ALA A 133 19.26 -19.31 9.22
CA ALA A 133 19.58 -18.05 9.86
C ALA A 133 18.27 -17.56 10.45
N GLU A 134 18.10 -17.74 11.76
CA GLU A 134 17.08 -17.01 12.51
C GLU A 134 17.22 -15.53 12.11
N PRO A 135 16.21 -14.94 11.45
CA PRO A 135 16.30 -13.54 11.16
C PRO A 135 16.14 -12.86 12.52
N GLN A 136 17.23 -12.25 13.02
CA GLN A 136 17.15 -11.24 14.07
C GLN A 136 16.43 -10.03 13.50
N VAL A 137 15.13 -10.20 13.22
CA VAL A 137 14.22 -9.10 12.94
C VAL A 137 14.01 -8.45 14.28
N GLU A 138 14.64 -7.30 14.50
CA GLU A 138 14.27 -6.44 15.63
C GLU A 138 12.74 -6.33 15.64
N ALA A 139 12.11 -6.43 16.81
CA ALA A 139 10.65 -6.42 16.95
C ALA A 139 9.97 -5.16 16.35
N GLU A 140 10.77 -4.14 16.02
CA GLU A 140 10.38 -2.90 15.37
C GLU A 140 10.28 -3.00 13.83
N GLN A 141 10.89 -4.02 13.21
CA GLN A 141 10.89 -4.26 11.75
C GLN A 141 9.84 -5.30 11.29
N LEU A 142 8.84 -5.60 12.11
CA LEU A 142 7.81 -6.59 11.76
C LEU A 142 6.90 -6.16 10.59
N PHE A 143 6.90 -4.88 10.25
CA PHE A 143 6.05 -4.30 9.22
C PHE A 143 6.85 -3.73 8.06
N TYR A 144 6.61 -4.26 6.87
CA TYR A 144 7.16 -3.76 5.62
C TYR A 144 6.08 -3.08 4.82
N GLY A 145 6.30 -1.84 4.38
CA GLY A 145 5.28 -1.02 3.73
C GLY A 145 5.75 -0.40 2.41
N TYR A 146 4.87 -0.39 1.41
CA TYR A 146 5.16 0.23 0.11
C TYR A 146 3.88 0.72 -0.61
N MET A 147 4.05 1.67 -1.54
CA MET A 147 2.96 2.15 -2.38
C MET A 147 2.45 1.02 -3.28
N GLY A 148 1.13 0.84 -3.33
CA GLY A 148 0.50 -0.19 -4.17
C GLY A 148 0.63 0.13 -5.66
N THR A 149 1.19 -0.81 -6.42
CA THR A 149 1.35 -0.70 -7.87
C THR A 149 0.49 -1.74 -8.61
N MET A 150 0.56 -1.74 -9.95
CA MET A 150 -0.12 -2.73 -10.80
C MET A 150 0.14 -4.19 -10.38
N GLU A 151 1.34 -4.49 -9.89
CA GLU A 151 1.75 -5.85 -9.48
C GLU A 151 1.02 -6.33 -8.23
N ASP A 152 0.39 -5.42 -7.48
CA ASP A 152 -0.26 -5.75 -6.22
C ASP A 152 -1.79 -5.87 -6.32
N LEU A 153 -2.34 -5.75 -7.52
CA LEU A 153 -3.79 -5.85 -7.75
C LEU A 153 -4.38 -7.19 -7.26
N ASP A 154 -3.58 -8.24 -7.19
CA ASP A 154 -3.97 -9.53 -6.64
C ASP A 154 -3.95 -9.58 -5.10
N LYS A 155 -3.21 -8.68 -4.44
CA LYS A 155 -3.11 -8.57 -2.96
C LYS A 155 -4.26 -7.78 -2.34
N LEU A 156 -5.04 -7.07 -3.15
CA LEU A 156 -6.16 -6.24 -2.70
C LEU A 156 -7.36 -7.08 -2.25
N ASP A 157 -8.16 -6.53 -1.34
CA ASP A 157 -9.48 -7.10 -1.06
C ASP A 157 -10.41 -6.97 -2.29
N PRO A 158 -11.40 -7.87 -2.47
CA PRO A 158 -12.26 -7.88 -3.65
C PRO A 158 -12.98 -6.57 -3.92
N GLU A 159 -13.41 -5.87 -2.86
CA GLU A 159 -14.10 -4.59 -2.99
C GLU A 159 -13.16 -3.52 -3.56
N THR A 160 -11.94 -3.44 -3.03
CA THR A 160 -10.94 -2.45 -3.46
C THR A 160 -10.45 -2.74 -4.85
N LYS A 161 -10.21 -4.01 -5.18
CA LYS A 161 -9.84 -4.43 -6.53
C LYS A 161 -10.88 -4.02 -7.55
N ARG A 162 -12.17 -4.09 -7.21
CA ARG A 162 -13.28 -3.68 -8.09
C ARG A 162 -13.38 -2.16 -8.25
N ARG A 163 -13.07 -1.39 -7.20
CA ARG A 163 -13.22 0.07 -7.19
C ARG A 163 -11.95 0.83 -7.59
N CYS A 164 -10.80 0.17 -7.64
CA CYS A 164 -9.54 0.83 -7.96
C CYS A 164 -9.32 0.99 -9.46
N VAL A 165 -8.60 2.04 -9.83
CA VAL A 165 -8.09 2.29 -11.18
C VAL A 165 -6.59 2.51 -11.12
N LEU A 166 -5.86 2.22 -12.19
CA LEU A 166 -4.44 2.57 -12.28
C LEU A 166 -4.30 4.00 -12.79
N LYS A 167 -3.44 4.79 -12.15
CA LYS A 167 -3.11 6.15 -12.58
C LYS A 167 -1.61 6.39 -12.55
N SER A 168 -1.13 7.22 -13.47
CA SER A 168 0.22 7.76 -13.41
C SER A 168 0.32 8.74 -12.24
N LYS A 169 1.24 8.47 -11.32
CA LYS A 169 1.52 9.36 -10.20
C LYS A 169 2.08 10.70 -10.70
N LYS A 170 3.04 10.68 -11.63
CA LYS A 170 3.62 11.90 -12.22
C LYS A 170 2.58 12.77 -12.93
N GLU A 171 1.60 12.16 -13.60
CA GLU A 171 0.52 12.91 -14.23
C GLU A 171 -0.37 13.62 -13.19
N ILE A 172 -0.69 12.95 -12.07
CA ILE A 172 -1.47 13.57 -10.99
C ILE A 172 -0.69 14.73 -10.37
N GLU A 173 0.61 14.56 -10.15
CA GLU A 173 1.49 15.61 -9.61
C GLU A 173 1.63 16.80 -10.57
N SER A 174 1.81 16.54 -11.88
CA SER A 174 1.95 17.61 -12.87
C SER A 174 0.68 18.45 -13.05
N ILE A 175 -0.51 17.83 -12.90
CA ILE A 175 -1.79 18.57 -12.89
C ILE A 175 -1.91 19.44 -11.64
N ALA A 176 -1.40 18.98 -10.48
CA ALA A 176 -1.44 19.75 -9.24
C ALA A 176 -0.48 20.95 -9.25
N ASP A 177 0.67 20.82 -9.91
CA ASP A 177 1.66 21.89 -10.06
C ASP A 177 1.34 22.89 -11.18
N ALA A 178 0.27 22.66 -11.96
CA ALA A 178 -0.13 23.58 -13.00
C ALA A 178 -0.61 24.91 -12.38
N PRO A 179 -0.09 26.08 -12.81
CA PRO A 179 -0.51 27.36 -12.27
C PRO A 179 -2.00 27.57 -12.54
N VAL A 180 -2.76 27.85 -11.47
CA VAL A 180 -4.17 28.22 -11.58
C VAL A 180 -4.23 29.50 -12.40
N ARG A 181 -4.75 29.40 -13.64
CA ARG A 181 -5.06 30.59 -14.43
C ARG A 181 -6.17 31.32 -13.70
N VAL A 182 -5.83 32.48 -13.14
CA VAL A 182 -6.80 33.43 -12.59
C VAL A 182 -7.31 34.22 -13.80
N GLU A 183 -8.54 33.94 -14.23
CA GLU A 183 -9.31 34.84 -15.10
C GLU A 183 -10.15 35.80 -14.23
#